data_AF-A0A0Q6XAT7-F1
#
_entry.id   AF-A0A0Q6XAT7-F1
#
_cell.length_a   1.000
_cell.length_b   1.000
_cell.length_c   1.000
_cell.angle_alpha   90.00
_cell.angle_beta   90.00
_cell.angle_gamma   90.00
#
_symmetry.space_group_name_H-M   'P 1'
#
loop_
_entity.id
_entity.type
_entity.pdbx_description
1 polymer ?
#
loop_
_entity_poly.entity_id
_entity_poly.type
_entity_poly.pdbx_seq_one_letter_code
_entity_poly.pdbx_strand_id
1 'polypeptide(L)'
;MWVLQMGARGMGAMMNASAVGRPFVAAVCVASVLALAGACGTDSGDHAAGSTASASSAPPRSAGSSASAVGRGLDQKSLDRLALTADDIPGYTVNTVTGKGRPVNHDELTAYRAVTPAPCQAVYAAAQLGGLRDFTAQVSQDVVSESDDLGQHASVGLTSYTLADARTVMTNLRAALPKCTTADIRPSPAHPGSGLGYSDAEARSVSGYGDETLAFDATQVAVSGGPSIPVTVLVVRQESTVATFMSLNPFQPPTVPQDVIEAQMKKLA
;
A
#
# COMPACT_ATOMS: atom_id res chain seq x y z
N MET A 1 -6.47 4.41 -5.16
CA MET A 1 -7.53 3.84 -6.02
C MET A 1 -7.94 4.89 -7.03
N TRP A 2 -7.19 4.97 -8.14
CA TRP A 2 -7.46 5.90 -9.23
C TRP A 2 -8.45 5.24 -10.18
N VAL A 3 -9.74 5.49 -9.93
CA VAL A 3 -10.75 5.41 -10.99
C VAL A 3 -10.57 6.68 -11.82
N LEU A 4 -10.44 6.53 -13.14
CA LEU A 4 -10.32 7.62 -14.10
C LEU A 4 -11.26 8.79 -13.78
N GLN A 5 -10.67 9.94 -13.45
CA GLN A 5 -11.35 11.22 -13.50
C GLN A 5 -10.73 12.05 -14.63
N MET A 6 -10.93 11.57 -15.87
CA MET A 6 -10.75 12.41 -17.06
C MET A 6 -12.07 13.12 -17.36
N GLY A 7 -12.02 14.45 -17.32
CA GLY A 7 -13.17 15.33 -17.44
C GLY A 7 -13.79 15.33 -18.83
N ALA A 8 -15.12 15.28 -18.86
CA ALA A 8 -15.91 15.66 -20.03
C ALA A 8 -16.40 17.11 -19.83
N ARG A 9 -15.73 18.06 -20.50
CA ARG A 9 -16.25 19.42 -20.71
C ARG A 9 -16.95 19.46 -22.08
N GLY A 10 -18.28 19.58 -22.05
CA GLY A 10 -19.09 20.36 -22.98
C GLY A 10 -19.33 19.82 -24.39
N MET A 11 -20.56 19.38 -24.65
CA MET A 11 -21.34 19.76 -25.83
C MET A 11 -22.83 19.63 -25.51
N GLY A 12 -23.60 20.65 -25.89
CA GLY A 12 -24.95 20.91 -25.39
C GLY A 12 -26.09 20.26 -26.17
N ALA A 13 -27.25 20.35 -25.51
CA ALA A 13 -28.63 20.42 -25.99
C ALA A 13 -29.16 19.35 -26.97
N MET A 14 -30.19 18.61 -26.54
CA MET A 14 -31.56 18.75 -27.09
C MET A 14 -32.58 18.08 -26.16
N MET A 15 -33.69 18.78 -25.95
CA MET A 15 -34.87 18.39 -25.18
C MET A 15 -35.66 17.27 -25.89
N ASN A 16 -36.28 16.36 -25.13
CA ASN A 16 -37.69 16.06 -25.33
C ASN A 16 -38.33 15.37 -24.12
N ALA A 17 -39.56 15.80 -23.85
CA ALA A 17 -40.37 15.50 -22.69
C ALA A 17 -41.12 14.16 -22.79
N SER A 18 -41.45 13.55 -21.66
CA SER A 18 -42.85 13.31 -21.22
C SER A 18 -42.94 12.42 -19.97
N ALA A 19 -43.42 13.05 -18.90
CA ALA A 19 -44.41 12.67 -17.87
C ALA A 19 -44.69 11.21 -17.40
N VAL A 20 -45.26 11.19 -16.17
CA VAL A 20 -46.00 10.14 -15.42
C VAL A 20 -45.12 9.36 -14.43
N GLY A 21 -45.36 9.29 -13.11
CA GLY A 21 -46.40 9.83 -12.24
C GLY A 21 -46.59 8.95 -10.98
N ARG A 22 -46.39 9.54 -9.79
CA ARG A 22 -47.07 9.27 -8.49
C ARG A 22 -46.65 8.10 -7.55
N PRO A 23 -46.98 8.19 -6.22
CA PRO A 23 -46.04 8.01 -5.11
C PRO A 23 -46.44 6.92 -4.08
N PHE A 24 -45.52 6.56 -3.16
CA PHE A 24 -45.83 5.86 -1.90
C PHE A 24 -45.07 6.57 -0.75
N VAL A 25 -45.76 7.38 0.06
CA VAL A 25 -46.41 7.07 1.37
C VAL A 25 -45.39 6.87 2.50
N ALA A 26 -45.49 7.78 3.47
CA ALA A 26 -44.72 7.89 4.70
C ALA A 26 -45.06 6.80 5.74
N ALA A 27 -44.11 6.54 6.64
CA ALA A 27 -44.40 6.07 7.99
C ALA A 27 -43.40 6.69 8.98
N VAL A 28 -43.97 7.28 10.04
CA VAL A 28 -43.36 8.10 11.09
C VAL A 28 -43.68 7.44 12.44
N CYS A 29 -42.80 7.65 13.44
CA CYS A 29 -42.86 7.28 14.88
C CYS A 29 -42.53 5.80 15.20
N VAL A 30 -41.79 5.47 16.27
CA VAL A 30 -42.03 5.77 17.70
C VAL A 30 -40.71 5.79 18.51
N ALA A 31 -40.75 6.54 19.61
CA ALA A 31 -39.67 6.92 20.53
C ALA A 31 -39.36 5.93 21.67
N SER A 32 -38.20 6.18 22.30
CA SER A 32 -37.86 6.05 23.74
C SER A 32 -37.76 4.66 24.40
N VAL A 33 -36.64 4.40 25.13
CA VAL A 33 -36.61 4.19 26.61
C VAL A 33 -35.14 4.32 27.11
N LEU A 34 -34.94 5.16 28.14
CA LEU A 34 -33.79 5.21 29.06
C LEU A 34 -33.94 4.17 30.20
N ALA A 35 -32.84 3.56 30.65
CA ALA A 35 -32.55 3.18 32.05
C ALA A 35 -31.07 2.73 32.13
N LEU A 36 -30.13 3.42 32.79
CA LEU A 36 -29.84 3.59 34.22
C LEU A 36 -29.28 2.36 34.96
N ALA A 37 -28.08 2.59 35.52
CA ALA A 37 -27.54 2.15 36.82
C ALA A 37 -26.63 0.90 36.94
N GLY A 38 -25.48 1.15 37.56
CA GLY A 38 -24.53 0.21 38.19
C GLY A 38 -23.30 1.02 38.66
N ALA A 39 -23.37 1.68 39.83
CA ALA A 39 -22.86 1.22 41.14
C ALA A 39 -21.32 1.24 41.23
N CYS A 40 -20.73 2.26 41.88
CA CYS A 40 -20.27 2.29 43.28
C CYS A 40 -18.97 1.53 43.54
N GLY A 41 -17.96 2.23 44.08
CA GLY A 41 -16.74 1.64 44.60
C GLY A 41 -15.77 2.72 45.09
N THR A 42 -16.08 3.31 46.24
CA THR A 42 -15.16 4.13 47.04
C THR A 42 -14.30 3.21 47.89
N ASP A 43 -13.02 3.46 48.07
CA ASP A 43 -12.46 3.50 49.43
C ASP A 43 -11.12 4.25 49.48
N SER A 44 -10.85 4.77 50.67
CA SER A 44 -9.91 5.80 51.06
C SER A 44 -8.61 5.21 51.58
N GLY A 45 -7.53 6.00 51.65
CA GLY A 45 -6.36 5.61 52.42
C GLY A 45 -5.13 6.47 52.16
N ASP A 46 -5.12 7.69 52.68
CA ASP A 46 -3.88 8.40 52.96
C ASP A 46 -3.13 7.69 54.10
N HIS A 47 -1.80 7.53 53.99
CA HIS A 47 -0.88 7.89 55.07
C HIS A 47 0.55 8.04 54.58
N ALA A 48 1.15 9.11 55.12
CA ALA A 48 2.45 9.69 54.86
C ALA A 48 3.66 8.82 55.28
N ALA A 49 4.81 9.20 54.70
CA ALA A 49 6.01 9.66 55.41
C ALA A 49 7.33 8.98 54.94
N GLY A 50 8.10 9.75 54.19
CA GLY A 50 9.49 10.10 54.53
C GLY A 50 10.59 9.04 54.39
N SER A 51 11.48 9.20 53.40
CA SER A 51 12.86 9.66 53.65
C SER A 51 13.69 9.78 52.38
N THR A 52 14.25 10.98 52.24
CA THR A 52 15.50 11.44 51.60
C THR A 52 16.51 10.39 51.12
N ALA A 53 17.04 10.58 49.89
CA ALA A 53 18.44 11.01 49.68
C ALA A 53 18.81 11.19 48.18
N SER A 54 19.24 12.42 47.88
CA SER A 54 20.33 12.87 46.99
C SER A 54 20.62 12.22 45.63
N ALA A 55 20.24 12.98 44.60
CA ALA A 55 21.08 13.54 43.53
C ALA A 55 22.32 12.76 43.01
N SER A 56 22.27 12.41 41.72
CA SER A 56 23.36 12.76 40.80
C SER A 56 22.86 12.88 39.36
N SER A 57 23.05 14.07 38.83
CA SER A 57 22.76 14.49 37.46
C SER A 57 23.72 13.82 36.48
N ALA A 58 23.18 13.22 35.41
CA ALA A 58 23.91 12.96 34.17
C ALA A 58 23.01 13.36 32.99
N PRO A 59 23.55 14.05 31.97
CA PRO A 59 22.78 14.70 30.92
C PRO A 59 22.04 13.69 30.02
N PRO A 60 20.91 14.08 29.40
CA PRO A 60 20.22 13.22 28.46
C PRO A 60 21.11 13.04 27.23
N ARG A 61 21.73 11.86 27.10
CA ARG A 61 22.30 11.43 25.83
C ARG A 61 21.14 11.14 24.89
N SER A 62 20.76 12.16 24.13
CA SER A 62 20.21 12.00 22.79
C SER A 62 21.24 11.23 21.95
N ALA A 63 21.09 9.92 21.91
CA ALA A 63 21.68 9.07 20.88
C ALA A 63 20.50 8.48 20.10
N GLY A 64 20.41 8.88 18.84
CA GLY A 64 19.40 8.40 17.91
C GLY A 64 19.40 6.88 17.85
N SER A 65 18.34 6.27 18.37
CA SER A 65 18.00 4.89 18.06
C SER A 65 17.09 4.92 16.84
N SER A 66 17.71 5.13 15.69
CA SER A 66 17.07 5.01 14.38
C SER A 66 17.81 3.99 13.52
N ALA A 67 18.20 2.88 14.16
CA ALA A 67 18.64 1.66 13.50
C ALA A 67 18.23 0.47 14.38
N SER A 68 17.17 -0.22 13.94
CA SER A 68 16.88 -1.63 14.16
C SER A 68 16.97 -2.19 15.59
N ALA A 69 15.81 -2.33 16.23
CA ALA A 69 15.59 -3.51 17.06
C ALA A 69 15.61 -4.72 16.13
N VAL A 70 16.78 -5.30 15.90
CA VAL A 70 17.04 -6.42 14.97
C VAL A 70 15.94 -7.47 15.12
N GLY A 71 15.15 -7.65 14.06
CA GLY A 71 14.02 -8.61 14.00
C GLY A 71 12.63 -8.01 14.19
N ARG A 72 12.48 -6.83 14.79
CA ARG A 72 11.22 -6.08 14.82
C ARG A 72 11.12 -5.19 13.58
N GLY A 73 9.99 -5.25 12.87
CA GLY A 73 9.73 -4.37 11.74
C GLY A 73 9.75 -2.91 12.12
N LEU A 74 9.90 -2.04 11.11
CA LEU A 74 9.89 -0.60 11.29
C LEU A 74 8.47 -0.14 11.60
N ASP A 75 8.37 0.88 12.46
CA ASP A 75 7.13 1.64 12.63
C ASP A 75 6.90 2.60 11.45
N GLN A 76 5.68 3.13 11.33
CA GLN A 76 5.30 4.01 10.22
C GLN A 76 6.22 5.23 10.13
N LYS A 77 6.54 5.86 11.26
CA LYS A 77 7.39 7.06 11.29
C LYS A 77 8.80 6.77 10.76
N SER A 78 9.32 5.58 11.04
CA SER A 78 10.64 5.16 10.57
C SER A 78 10.62 4.79 9.10
N LEU A 79 9.58 4.10 8.64
CA LEU A 79 9.40 3.82 7.22
C LEU A 79 9.22 5.09 6.38
N ASP A 80 8.47 6.08 6.89
CA ASP A 80 8.24 7.37 6.22
C ASP A 80 9.53 8.15 5.95
N ARG A 81 10.57 7.98 6.78
CA ARG A 81 11.89 8.60 6.56
C ARG A 81 12.69 7.93 5.43
N LEU A 82 12.36 6.67 5.13
CA LEU A 82 12.99 5.88 4.07
C LEU A 82 12.28 6.06 2.72
N ALA A 83 11.07 6.61 2.72
CA ALA A 83 10.32 6.96 1.52
C ALA A 83 11.06 8.06 0.72
N LEU A 84 10.98 7.98 -0.61
CA LEU A 84 11.61 8.94 -1.51
C LEU A 84 11.01 10.35 -1.34
N THR A 85 11.83 11.35 -1.64
CA THR A 85 11.45 12.74 -1.89
C THR A 85 11.98 13.18 -3.25
N ALA A 86 11.51 14.32 -3.76
CA ALA A 86 12.01 14.89 -5.02
C ALA A 86 13.53 15.18 -4.97
N ASP A 87 14.07 15.49 -3.78
CA ASP A 87 15.51 15.74 -3.60
C ASP A 87 16.36 14.46 -3.75
N ASP A 88 15.77 13.28 -3.52
CA ASP A 88 16.47 12.01 -3.68
C ASP A 88 16.63 11.63 -5.17
N ILE A 89 15.71 12.11 -6.03
CA ILE A 89 15.63 11.77 -7.46
C ILE A 89 15.28 13.02 -8.30
N PRO A 90 16.27 13.88 -8.61
CA PRO A 90 16.05 15.07 -9.43
C PRO A 90 15.44 14.75 -10.80
N GLY A 91 14.49 15.58 -11.26
CA GLY A 91 13.77 15.36 -12.52
C GLY A 91 12.55 14.46 -12.40
N TYR A 92 12.15 14.10 -11.18
CA TYR A 92 10.91 13.37 -10.89
C TYR A 92 10.03 14.11 -9.89
N THR A 93 8.73 14.05 -10.14
CA THR A 93 7.73 14.34 -9.12
C THR A 93 7.45 13.08 -8.30
N VAL A 94 7.45 13.22 -6.97
CA VAL A 94 7.15 12.12 -6.04
C VAL A 94 5.84 12.41 -5.30
N ASN A 95 4.81 11.64 -5.58
CA ASN A 95 3.49 11.77 -4.97
C ASN A 95 3.24 10.63 -3.99
N THR A 96 2.86 10.94 -2.76
CA THR A 96 2.44 9.88 -1.83
C THR A 96 1.04 9.40 -2.20
N VAL A 97 0.89 8.09 -2.37
CA VAL A 97 -0.41 7.44 -2.61
C VAL A 97 -1.00 6.98 -1.28
N THR A 98 -0.23 6.29 -0.43
CA THR A 98 -0.65 5.85 0.91
C THR A 98 0.49 5.84 1.93
N GLY A 99 0.13 5.78 3.21
CA GLY A 99 1.05 5.45 4.32
C GLY A 99 1.86 6.60 4.89
N LYS A 100 2.38 7.49 4.04
CA LYS A 100 3.23 8.60 4.52
C LYS A 100 2.40 9.58 5.35
N GLY A 101 2.80 9.79 6.61
CA GLY A 101 2.09 10.66 7.56
C GLY A 101 0.78 10.08 8.10
N ARG A 102 0.33 8.90 7.65
CA ARG A 102 -0.86 8.22 8.17
C ARG A 102 -0.73 6.70 8.01
N PRO A 103 -0.73 5.91 9.10
CA PRO A 103 -0.68 4.46 9.03
C PRO A 103 -1.75 3.89 8.09
N VAL A 104 -1.37 2.90 7.29
CA VAL A 104 -2.32 2.15 6.45
C VAL A 104 -3.10 1.19 7.34
N ASN A 105 -4.43 1.27 7.28
CA ASN A 105 -5.28 0.33 8.02
C ASN A 105 -5.28 -1.04 7.31
N HIS A 106 -4.96 -2.10 8.05
CA HIS A 106 -5.01 -3.47 7.52
C HIS A 106 -6.39 -3.84 6.96
N ASP A 107 -7.47 -3.37 7.57
CA ASP A 107 -8.83 -3.69 7.16
C ASP A 107 -9.18 -3.05 5.80
N GLU A 108 -8.66 -1.84 5.52
CA GLU A 108 -8.83 -1.20 4.21
C GLU A 108 -8.14 -2.00 3.09
N LEU A 109 -7.02 -2.64 3.41
CA LEU A 109 -6.34 -3.56 2.50
C LEU A 109 -7.02 -4.93 2.42
N THR A 110 -7.91 -5.30 3.35
CA THR A 110 -8.68 -6.56 3.30
C THR A 110 -9.83 -6.56 2.31
N ALA A 111 -10.36 -5.39 1.97
CA ALA A 111 -11.49 -5.25 1.05
C ALA A 111 -11.19 -5.76 -0.38
N TYR A 112 -9.92 -5.90 -0.75
CA TYR A 112 -9.45 -6.30 -2.09
C TYR A 112 -8.65 -7.63 -2.05
N ARG A 113 -9.08 -8.66 -1.30
CA ARG A 113 -8.22 -9.84 -1.03
C ARG A 113 -8.57 -11.15 -1.71
N ALA A 114 -9.73 -11.27 -2.34
CA ALA A 114 -10.08 -12.52 -3.01
C ALA A 114 -9.39 -12.59 -4.38
N VAL A 115 -8.10 -12.96 -4.39
CA VAL A 115 -7.38 -13.31 -5.62
C VAL A 115 -7.78 -14.72 -6.03
N THR A 116 -8.19 -14.88 -7.28
CA THR A 116 -8.49 -16.18 -7.88
C THR A 116 -7.54 -16.42 -9.05
N PRO A 117 -6.74 -17.51 -9.04
CA PRO A 117 -6.73 -18.58 -8.05
C PRO A 117 -5.92 -18.18 -6.79
N ALA A 118 -6.28 -18.76 -5.64
CA ALA A 118 -5.68 -18.43 -4.34
C ALA A 118 -4.13 -18.51 -4.29
N PRO A 119 -3.46 -19.46 -4.98
CA PRO A 119 -2.00 -19.49 -5.03
C PRO A 119 -1.34 -18.23 -5.59
N CYS A 120 -2.08 -17.38 -6.32
CA CYS A 120 -1.55 -16.17 -6.96
C CYS A 120 -1.62 -14.91 -6.12
N GLN A 121 -2.07 -15.06 -4.88
CA GLN A 121 -2.14 -13.98 -3.92
C GLN A 121 -0.80 -13.23 -3.76
N ALA A 122 0.34 -13.95 -3.71
CA ALA A 122 1.65 -13.32 -3.53
C ALA A 122 2.11 -12.50 -4.76
N VAL A 123 1.85 -12.98 -5.98
CA VAL A 123 2.17 -12.25 -7.23
C VAL A 123 1.33 -10.98 -7.30
N TYR A 124 0.04 -11.10 -7.01
CA TYR A 124 -0.87 -9.95 -7.00
C TYR A 124 -0.50 -8.91 -5.93
N ALA A 125 -0.10 -9.36 -4.73
CA ALA A 125 0.40 -8.47 -3.66
C ALA A 125 1.50 -7.54 -4.16
N ALA A 126 2.52 -8.15 -4.78
CA ALA A 126 3.67 -7.45 -5.32
C ALA A 126 3.25 -6.47 -6.43
N ALA A 127 2.40 -6.92 -7.36
CA ALA A 127 1.90 -6.08 -8.44
C ALA A 127 1.04 -4.88 -7.95
N GLN A 128 0.56 -4.90 -6.71
CA GLN A 128 -0.18 -3.79 -6.09
C GLN A 128 0.64 -3.00 -5.06
N LEU A 129 1.98 -3.10 -5.11
CA LEU A 129 2.90 -2.33 -4.26
C LEU A 129 2.72 -2.57 -2.76
N GLY A 130 2.23 -3.75 -2.34
CA GLY A 130 1.78 -3.90 -0.96
C GLY A 130 1.87 -5.27 -0.33
N GLY A 131 2.00 -5.25 1.00
CA GLY A 131 1.86 -6.40 1.86
C GLY A 131 0.42 -6.76 2.09
N LEU A 132 0.02 -7.97 1.68
CA LEU A 132 -1.35 -8.40 1.88
C LEU A 132 -1.67 -8.72 3.33
N ARG A 133 -0.70 -9.02 4.21
CA ARG A 133 -0.91 -9.28 5.65
C ARG A 133 0.35 -8.99 6.46
N ASP A 134 0.17 -8.76 7.76
CA ASP A 134 1.21 -8.87 8.79
C ASP A 134 2.42 -7.94 8.63
N PHE A 135 2.24 -6.82 7.90
CA PHE A 135 3.19 -5.73 7.87
C PHE A 135 3.07 -4.86 9.14
N THR A 136 4.16 -4.20 9.53
CA THR A 136 4.19 -3.25 10.65
C THR A 136 4.01 -1.80 10.20
N ALA A 137 4.37 -1.52 8.95
CA ALA A 137 4.21 -0.21 8.31
C ALA A 137 4.21 -0.37 6.79
N GLN A 138 3.57 0.56 6.08
CA GLN A 138 3.60 0.61 4.62
C GLN A 138 3.59 2.05 4.12
N VAL A 139 4.28 2.32 3.01
CA VAL A 139 4.19 3.56 2.23
C VAL A 139 4.12 3.19 0.75
N SER A 140 3.30 3.87 -0.03
CA SER A 140 3.33 3.77 -1.49
C SER A 140 3.38 5.15 -2.13
N GLN A 141 4.14 5.27 -3.20
CA GLN A 141 4.43 6.52 -3.89
C GLN A 141 4.36 6.31 -5.40
N ASP A 142 3.85 7.30 -6.10
CA ASP A 142 4.00 7.43 -7.55
C ASP A 142 5.22 8.31 -7.83
N VAL A 143 6.00 7.88 -8.80
CA VAL A 143 7.23 8.53 -9.26
C VAL A 143 7.06 8.79 -10.76
N VAL A 144 6.90 10.08 -11.09
CA VAL A 144 6.59 10.51 -12.46
C VAL A 144 7.75 11.36 -12.96
N SER A 145 8.34 10.97 -14.09
CA SER A 145 9.40 11.77 -14.72
C SER A 145 8.82 13.08 -15.22
N GLU A 146 9.51 14.18 -14.94
CA GLU A 146 9.10 15.51 -15.41
C GLU A 146 9.27 15.69 -16.92
N SER A 147 10.07 14.84 -17.55
CA SER A 147 10.35 14.84 -18.99
C SER A 147 9.58 13.78 -19.78
N ASP A 148 8.82 12.91 -19.13
CA ASP A 148 8.12 11.83 -19.83
C ASP A 148 6.83 12.31 -20.50
N ASP A 149 6.79 12.19 -21.82
CA ASP A 149 5.67 12.47 -22.68
C ASP A 149 4.92 11.21 -23.15
N LEU A 150 5.43 10.02 -22.81
CA LEU A 150 4.96 8.73 -23.31
C LEU A 150 4.16 7.92 -22.29
N GLY A 151 3.82 8.50 -21.13
CA GLY A 151 2.90 7.90 -20.18
C GLY A 151 3.49 6.71 -19.40
N GLN A 152 4.80 6.69 -19.23
CA GLN A 152 5.51 5.80 -18.33
C GLN A 152 5.18 6.19 -16.88
N HIS A 153 4.44 5.32 -16.20
CA HIS A 153 4.15 5.51 -14.78
C HIS A 153 5.00 4.54 -13.96
N ALA A 154 5.71 5.04 -12.97
CA ALA A 154 6.43 4.22 -12.01
C ALA A 154 5.88 4.46 -10.60
N SER A 155 5.92 3.42 -9.78
CA SER A 155 5.52 3.49 -8.39
C SER A 155 6.47 2.69 -7.51
N VAL A 156 6.65 3.16 -6.28
CA VAL A 156 7.49 2.54 -5.26
C VAL A 156 6.64 2.27 -4.02
N GLY A 157 6.60 1.02 -3.59
CA GLY A 157 6.00 0.59 -2.33
C GLY A 157 7.10 0.15 -1.36
N LEU A 158 7.08 0.69 -0.15
CA LEU A 158 7.87 0.19 0.97
C LEU A 158 6.92 -0.50 1.94
N THR A 159 7.19 -1.76 2.26
CA THR A 159 6.44 -2.50 3.28
C THR A 159 7.39 -3.07 4.31
N SER A 160 7.20 -2.72 5.57
CA SER A 160 7.99 -3.25 6.68
C SER A 160 7.28 -4.39 7.37
N TYR A 161 8.05 -5.39 7.79
CA TYR A 161 7.59 -6.63 8.41
C TYR A 161 8.52 -6.99 9.57
N THR A 162 8.19 -8.04 10.32
CA THR A 162 9.27 -8.75 11.03
C THR A 162 10.26 -9.36 10.01
N LEU A 163 11.50 -9.64 10.42
CA LEU A 163 12.48 -10.26 9.53
C LEU A 163 12.00 -11.63 8.99
N ALA A 164 11.30 -12.41 9.83
CA ALA A 164 10.75 -13.71 9.44
C ALA A 164 9.63 -13.57 8.40
N ASP A 165 8.76 -12.58 8.58
CA ASP A 165 7.64 -12.34 7.66
C ASP A 165 8.14 -11.78 6.33
N ALA A 166 9.15 -10.89 6.33
CA ALA A 166 9.78 -10.40 5.10
C ALA A 166 10.36 -11.55 4.25
N ARG A 167 11.04 -12.52 4.89
CA ARG A 167 11.55 -13.73 4.21
C ARG A 167 10.41 -14.62 3.70
N THR A 168 9.33 -14.72 4.46
CA THR A 168 8.14 -15.48 4.07
C THR A 168 7.47 -14.87 2.84
N VAL A 169 7.38 -13.54 2.75
CA VAL A 169 6.88 -12.82 1.56
C VAL A 169 7.69 -13.19 0.31
N MET A 170 9.02 -13.11 0.37
CA MET A 170 9.88 -13.46 -0.76
C MET A 170 9.76 -14.94 -1.15
N THR A 171 9.69 -15.83 -0.15
CA THR A 171 9.51 -17.28 -0.37
C THR A 171 8.19 -17.59 -1.06
N ASN A 172 7.09 -16.98 -0.58
CA ASN A 172 5.76 -17.17 -1.16
C ASN A 172 5.68 -16.61 -2.58
N LEU A 173 6.25 -15.44 -2.83
CA LEU A 173 6.31 -14.86 -4.18
C LEU A 173 7.07 -15.77 -5.14
N ARG A 174 8.26 -16.25 -4.75
CA ARG A 174 9.06 -17.19 -5.55
C ARG A 174 8.31 -18.48 -5.86
N ALA A 175 7.56 -19.01 -4.89
CA ALA A 175 6.78 -20.24 -5.06
C ALA A 175 5.51 -20.05 -5.90
N ALA A 176 4.93 -18.84 -5.89
CA ALA A 176 3.70 -18.50 -6.61
C ALA A 176 3.95 -18.17 -8.07
N LEU A 177 5.01 -17.41 -8.39
CA LEU A 177 5.34 -16.96 -9.75
C LEU A 177 5.20 -18.06 -10.83
N PRO A 178 5.83 -19.24 -10.71
CA PRO A 178 5.72 -20.26 -11.77
C PRO A 178 4.34 -20.91 -11.91
N LYS A 179 3.42 -20.66 -10.96
CA LYS A 179 2.07 -21.24 -10.93
C LYS A 179 1.00 -20.24 -11.37
N CYS A 180 1.38 -18.99 -11.60
CA CYS A 180 0.45 -17.87 -11.67
C CYS A 180 0.48 -17.18 -13.02
N THR A 181 0.02 -17.91 -14.02
CA THR A 181 -0.15 -17.37 -15.39
C THR A 181 -1.29 -16.37 -15.48
N THR A 182 -2.32 -16.50 -14.65
CA THR A 182 -3.45 -15.56 -14.58
C THR A 182 -3.94 -15.43 -13.14
N ALA A 183 -4.34 -14.22 -12.74
CA ALA A 183 -4.87 -13.93 -11.42
C ALA A 183 -5.83 -12.75 -11.48
N ASP A 184 -7.07 -12.96 -11.03
CA ASP A 184 -8.08 -11.90 -10.97
C ASP A 184 -8.39 -11.53 -9.53
N ILE A 185 -8.46 -10.24 -9.24
CA ILE A 185 -9.29 -9.73 -8.15
C ILE A 185 -10.69 -9.57 -8.68
N ARG A 186 -11.53 -10.53 -8.27
CA ARG A 186 -12.95 -10.42 -8.53
C ARG A 186 -13.48 -9.17 -7.82
N PRO A 187 -14.36 -8.40 -8.48
CA PRO A 187 -15.03 -7.28 -7.85
C PRO A 187 -15.61 -7.69 -6.49
N SER A 188 -15.35 -6.89 -5.45
CA SER A 188 -16.01 -7.14 -4.16
C SER A 188 -17.50 -6.81 -4.29
N PRO A 189 -18.39 -7.40 -3.47
CA PRO A 189 -19.80 -6.98 -3.43
C PRO A 189 -19.96 -5.47 -3.19
N ALA A 190 -19.00 -4.85 -2.49
CA ALA A 190 -18.95 -3.41 -2.26
C ALA A 190 -18.53 -2.60 -3.50
N HIS A 191 -17.82 -3.22 -4.45
CA HIS A 191 -17.29 -2.57 -5.66
C HIS A 191 -17.39 -3.50 -6.89
N PRO A 192 -18.61 -3.82 -7.37
CA PRO A 192 -18.85 -4.85 -8.39
C PRO A 192 -18.26 -4.56 -9.79
N GLY A 193 -17.79 -3.33 -10.04
CA GLY A 193 -17.14 -2.92 -11.30
C GLY A 193 -15.62 -2.69 -11.19
N SER A 194 -14.99 -2.85 -10.02
CA SER A 194 -13.59 -2.48 -9.79
C SER A 194 -12.61 -3.65 -9.86
N GLY A 195 -12.94 -4.68 -10.65
CA GLY A 195 -12.09 -5.87 -10.76
C GLY A 195 -10.84 -5.58 -11.57
N LEU A 196 -9.70 -6.02 -11.06
CA LEU A 196 -8.40 -5.93 -11.72
C LEU A 196 -7.78 -7.32 -11.78
N GLY A 197 -7.29 -7.72 -12.94
CA GLY A 197 -6.55 -8.95 -13.13
C GLY A 197 -5.13 -8.70 -13.61
N TYR A 198 -4.33 -9.74 -13.52
CA TYR A 198 -3.01 -9.85 -14.12
C TYR A 198 -2.93 -11.15 -14.90
N SER A 199 -2.38 -11.10 -16.10
CA SER A 199 -2.04 -12.27 -16.91
C SER A 199 -0.56 -12.30 -17.24
N ASP A 200 -0.11 -13.46 -17.72
CA ASP A 200 1.20 -13.68 -18.33
C ASP A 200 2.35 -13.29 -17.39
N ALA A 201 2.20 -13.61 -16.10
CA ALA A 201 3.25 -13.33 -15.14
C ALA A 201 4.47 -14.23 -15.43
N GLU A 202 5.58 -13.61 -15.82
CA GLU A 202 6.81 -14.29 -16.20
C GLU A 202 7.98 -13.78 -15.36
N ALA A 203 8.65 -14.69 -14.66
CA ALA A 203 9.79 -14.34 -13.81
C ALA A 203 10.99 -13.89 -14.67
N ARG A 204 11.66 -12.83 -14.24
CA ARG A 204 12.86 -12.29 -14.86
C ARG A 204 14.06 -12.46 -13.94
N SER A 205 15.21 -12.83 -14.52
CA SER A 205 16.46 -12.86 -13.79
C SER A 205 16.96 -11.44 -13.51
N VAL A 206 17.21 -11.14 -12.25
CA VAL A 206 17.78 -9.87 -11.78
C VAL A 206 18.64 -10.17 -10.55
N SER A 207 19.72 -9.42 -10.36
CA SER A 207 20.60 -9.54 -9.19
C SER A 207 21.24 -8.18 -8.89
N GLY A 208 21.89 -8.06 -7.74
CA GLY A 208 22.63 -6.84 -7.36
C GLY A 208 21.87 -5.86 -6.47
N TYR A 209 20.66 -6.20 -6.03
CA TYR A 209 19.90 -5.39 -5.06
C TYR A 209 19.58 -6.18 -3.80
N GLY A 210 19.71 -5.50 -2.66
CA GLY A 210 19.30 -5.98 -1.35
C GLY A 210 19.87 -7.35 -0.95
N ASP A 211 19.20 -7.98 0.02
CA ASP A 211 19.53 -9.33 0.47
C ASP A 211 18.92 -10.39 -0.46
N GLU A 212 17.74 -10.11 -1.01
CA GLU A 212 17.01 -10.96 -1.95
C GLU A 212 16.28 -10.10 -2.97
N THR A 213 16.25 -10.53 -4.22
CA THR A 213 15.51 -9.84 -5.29
C THR A 213 14.75 -10.84 -6.15
N LEU A 214 13.55 -10.44 -6.58
CA LEU A 214 12.73 -11.11 -7.58
C LEU A 214 12.21 -10.06 -8.56
N ALA A 215 12.11 -10.39 -9.84
CA ALA A 215 11.42 -9.55 -10.82
C ALA A 215 10.51 -10.40 -11.68
N PHE A 216 9.46 -9.78 -12.21
CA PHE A 216 8.60 -10.40 -13.20
C PHE A 216 7.95 -9.36 -14.11
N ASP A 217 7.64 -9.77 -15.32
CA ASP A 217 6.72 -9.09 -16.23
C ASP A 217 5.31 -9.65 -16.03
N ALA A 218 4.29 -8.83 -16.26
CA ALA A 218 2.90 -9.25 -16.29
C ALA A 218 2.10 -8.30 -17.19
N THR A 219 0.85 -8.63 -17.44
CA THR A 219 -0.10 -7.76 -18.13
C THR A 219 -1.27 -7.47 -17.20
N GLN A 220 -1.48 -6.21 -16.87
CA GLN A 220 -2.65 -5.78 -16.11
C GLN A 220 -3.89 -5.73 -17.01
N VAL A 221 -4.99 -6.31 -16.55
CA VAL A 221 -6.26 -6.40 -17.28
C VAL A 221 -7.41 -5.88 -16.43
N ALA A 222 -8.29 -5.06 -17.02
CA ALA A 222 -9.53 -4.66 -16.36
C ALA A 222 -10.57 -5.77 -16.51
N VAL A 223 -11.14 -6.24 -15.40
CA VAL A 223 -12.14 -7.33 -15.42
C VAL A 223 -13.41 -6.91 -16.16
N SER A 224 -13.74 -5.61 -16.18
CA SER A 224 -14.86 -5.05 -16.93
C SER A 224 -14.64 -4.97 -18.44
N GLY A 225 -13.46 -5.38 -18.93
CA GLY A 225 -12.98 -5.08 -20.28
C GLY A 225 -12.29 -3.72 -20.34
N GLY A 226 -11.28 -3.61 -21.19
CA GLY A 226 -10.42 -2.43 -21.34
C GLY A 226 -9.08 -2.80 -21.98
N PRO A 227 -8.22 -1.79 -22.27
CA PRO A 227 -6.87 -2.06 -22.77
C PRO A 227 -6.08 -2.83 -21.73
N SER A 228 -5.33 -3.83 -22.19
CA SER A 228 -4.34 -4.53 -21.39
C SER A 228 -3.07 -3.67 -21.30
N ILE A 229 -2.51 -3.54 -20.11
CA ILE A 229 -1.36 -2.67 -19.87
C ILE A 229 -0.20 -3.54 -19.40
N PRO A 230 0.91 -3.61 -20.16
CA PRO A 230 2.13 -4.26 -19.69
C PRO A 230 2.61 -3.65 -18.37
N VAL A 231 3.06 -4.50 -17.46
CA VAL A 231 3.60 -4.13 -16.14
C VAL A 231 4.90 -4.88 -15.90
N THR A 232 5.90 -4.17 -15.39
CA THR A 232 7.12 -4.77 -14.84
C THR A 232 7.15 -4.55 -13.34
N VAL A 233 7.52 -5.59 -12.60
CA VAL A 233 7.62 -5.53 -11.14
C VAL A 233 9.00 -6.01 -10.71
N LEU A 234 9.62 -5.26 -9.80
CA LEU A 234 10.86 -5.59 -9.12
C LEU A 234 10.60 -5.56 -7.61
N VAL A 235 10.88 -6.66 -6.93
CA VAL A 235 10.71 -6.81 -5.48
C VAL A 235 12.07 -7.08 -4.85
N VAL A 236 12.49 -6.19 -3.96
CA VAL A 236 13.77 -6.27 -3.25
C VAL A 236 13.50 -6.35 -1.75
N ARG A 237 14.09 -7.33 -1.07
CA ARG A 237 14.12 -7.39 0.38
C ARG A 237 15.46 -6.84 0.89
N GLN A 238 15.40 -5.86 1.77
CA GLN A 238 16.54 -5.39 2.57
C GLN A 238 16.15 -5.53 4.04
N GLU A 239 16.82 -6.44 4.75
CA GLU A 239 16.49 -6.78 6.14
C GLU A 239 15.01 -7.11 6.30
N SER A 240 14.30 -6.33 7.12
CA SER A 240 12.88 -6.48 7.45
C SER A 240 11.94 -5.66 6.56
N THR A 241 12.47 -5.03 5.51
CA THR A 241 11.71 -4.18 4.59
C THR A 241 11.72 -4.79 3.19
N VAL A 242 10.55 -4.80 2.54
CA VAL A 242 10.38 -5.17 1.14
C VAL A 242 10.05 -3.91 0.35
N ALA A 243 10.93 -3.53 -0.56
CA ALA A 243 10.69 -2.51 -1.57
C ALA A 243 10.12 -3.17 -2.82
N THR A 244 9.02 -2.66 -3.32
CA THR A 244 8.41 -3.08 -4.58
C THR A 244 8.36 -1.92 -5.53
N PHE A 245 9.03 -2.06 -6.67
CA PHE A 245 8.99 -1.11 -7.76
C PHE A 245 8.08 -1.69 -8.84
N MET A 246 7.13 -0.89 -9.28
CA MET A 246 6.26 -1.23 -10.40
C MET A 246 6.40 -0.15 -11.45
N SER A 247 6.34 -0.56 -12.71
CA SER A 247 6.25 0.34 -13.83
C SER A 247 5.21 -0.18 -14.82
N LEU A 248 4.40 0.71 -15.37
CA LEU A 248 3.38 0.42 -16.36
C LEU A 248 3.45 1.43 -17.50
N ASN A 249 3.23 0.96 -18.72
CA ASN A 249 3.20 1.80 -19.91
C ASN A 249 2.32 1.12 -20.97
N PRO A 250 1.27 1.78 -21.48
CA PRO A 250 0.38 1.18 -22.48
C PRO A 250 0.94 1.19 -23.91
N PHE A 251 2.04 1.91 -24.17
CA PHE A 251 2.60 2.13 -25.51
C PHE A 251 3.97 1.48 -25.73
N GLN A 252 4.73 1.21 -24.67
CA GLN A 252 6.08 0.67 -24.74
C GLN A 252 6.32 -0.37 -23.63
N PRO A 253 7.32 -1.26 -23.78
CA PRO A 253 7.73 -2.14 -22.70
C PRO A 253 8.10 -1.33 -21.44
N PRO A 254 7.40 -1.54 -20.31
CA PRO A 254 7.59 -0.73 -19.13
C PRO A 254 8.95 -1.04 -18.50
N THR A 255 9.65 0.00 -18.08
CA THR A 255 10.91 -0.12 -17.34
C THR A 255 10.82 0.67 -16.05
N VAL A 256 11.31 0.11 -14.94
CA VAL A 256 11.50 0.89 -13.71
C VAL A 256 12.78 1.70 -13.88
N PRO A 257 12.75 3.04 -13.74
CA PRO A 257 13.95 3.85 -13.84
C PRO A 257 15.03 3.43 -12.84
N GLN A 258 16.27 3.30 -13.33
CA GLN A 258 17.39 2.77 -12.55
C GLN A 258 17.80 3.71 -11.40
N ASP A 259 17.77 5.01 -11.65
CA ASP A 259 18.01 6.06 -10.66
C ASP A 259 17.00 6.01 -9.50
N VAL A 260 15.73 5.69 -9.76
CA VAL A 260 14.70 5.48 -8.74
C VAL A 260 15.01 4.24 -7.87
N ILE A 261 15.44 3.15 -8.50
CA ILE A 261 15.85 1.93 -7.77
C ILE A 261 17.06 2.24 -6.87
N GLU A 262 18.11 2.83 -7.44
CA GLU A 262 19.35 3.15 -6.73
C GLU A 262 19.13 4.11 -5.57
N ALA A 263 18.36 5.19 -5.79
CA ALA A 263 18.03 6.14 -4.74
C ALA A 263 17.27 5.47 -3.58
N GLN A 264 16.28 4.63 -3.89
CA GLN A 264 15.52 3.94 -2.85
C GLN A 264 16.38 2.91 -2.11
N MET A 265 17.22 2.15 -2.82
CA MET A 265 18.12 1.17 -2.20
C MET A 265 19.16 1.84 -1.31
N LYS A 266 19.67 3.02 -1.70
CA LYS A 266 20.58 3.82 -0.87
C LYS A 266 19.92 4.26 0.44
N LYS A 267 18.62 4.55 0.46
CA LYS A 267 17.91 4.89 1.70
C LYS A 267 17.71 3.67 2.61
N LEU A 268 17.64 2.46 2.06
CA LEU A 268 17.43 1.22 2.81
C LEU A 268 18.72 0.60 3.38
N ALA A 269 19.87 0.99 2.84
CA ALA A 269 21.19 0.51 3.23
C ALA A 269 21.69 1.11 4.56
#